data_AF-A0A7I8V4N7-F1
#
_entry.id   AF-A0A7I8V4N7-F1
#
_cell.length_a   1.000
_cell.length_b   1.000
_cell.length_c   1.000
_cell.angle_alpha   90.00
_cell.angle_beta   90.00
_cell.angle_gamma   90.00
#
_symmetry.space_group_name_H-M   'P 1'
#
loop_
_entity.id
_entity.type
_entity.pdbx_description
1 polymer ?
#
loop_
_entity_poly.entity_id
_entity_poly.type
_entity_poly.pdbx_seq_one_letter_code
_entity_poly.pdbx_strand_id
1 'polypeptide(L)'
;MASSNRACQNDLIHKQLNAFEKLVNAAINSFSKERLVHLLRLLLKKTAHVGRQLNSLKSLRKHIEALGDSPDDDKIRSHMDSFFQDVRYSKQLKEYFDDRIYLPLKTYFPVPPNVPNMAGIQEDLRNGVALNLSKCAEQLKFINNQWQNLLEFDEIQASYLDPDTTYELKDLGDCSNFERLARLVPDCLIKAFKSHQISKTWWIQADKVVKERVALQNNVKNLEYQLIRDAEEITELRKGLDEVDEEEKLVEKLKHEFDELEKRCEVNDDSVLSYERSIICEDLDFHLRLLPDMIRHRGATEAKIFDLERQIDDNKYRKESALVQLEHIEQIEKESTRKPSALKKQSKIPVRKSVHN
;
A
#
# COMPACT_ATOMS: atom_id res chain seq x y z
N MET A 1 -9.79 14.59 -8.98
CA MET A 1 -8.49 15.02 -9.55
C MET A 1 -7.27 14.29 -8.97
N ALA A 2 -7.26 13.81 -7.72
CA ALA A 2 -6.13 13.07 -7.14
C ALA A 2 -5.89 11.65 -7.73
N SER A 3 -6.91 10.99 -8.28
CA SER A 3 -6.80 9.61 -8.83
C SER A 3 -6.02 9.55 -10.16
N SER A 4 -6.17 10.56 -11.02
CA SER A 4 -5.49 10.62 -12.33
C SER A 4 -3.98 10.81 -12.18
N ASN A 5 -3.52 11.54 -11.16
CA ASN A 5 -2.09 11.72 -10.87
C ASN A 5 -1.45 10.41 -10.37
N ARG A 6 -2.17 9.61 -9.58
CA ARG A 6 -1.65 8.34 -9.01
C ARG A 6 -1.54 7.22 -10.04
N ALA A 7 -2.52 7.07 -10.94
CA ALA A 7 -2.44 6.08 -12.02
C ALA A 7 -1.22 6.35 -12.93
N CYS A 8 -1.00 7.62 -13.28
CA CYS A 8 0.17 8.05 -14.03
C CYS A 8 1.49 7.78 -13.28
N GLN A 9 1.52 7.99 -11.96
CA GLN A 9 2.68 7.70 -11.11
C GLN A 9 2.98 6.20 -11.01
N ASN A 10 1.95 5.35 -10.91
CA ASN A 10 2.09 3.90 -10.91
C ASN A 10 2.72 3.39 -12.21
N ASP A 11 2.21 3.86 -13.36
CA ASP A 11 2.76 3.51 -14.66
C ASP A 11 4.20 4.01 -14.82
N LEU A 12 4.50 5.20 -14.29
CA LEU A 12 5.84 5.77 -14.31
C LEU A 12 6.83 4.92 -13.52
N ILE A 13 6.50 4.52 -12.29
CA ILE A 13 7.36 3.69 -11.43
C ILE A 13 7.60 2.32 -12.07
N HIS A 14 6.55 1.69 -12.61
CA HIS A 14 6.70 0.42 -13.30
C HIS A 14 7.63 0.52 -14.52
N LYS A 15 7.49 1.58 -15.33
CA LYS A 15 8.41 1.87 -16.45
C LYS A 15 9.85 2.11 -15.98
N GLN A 16 10.03 2.86 -14.89
CA GLN A 16 11.35 3.15 -14.32
C GLN A 16 12.04 1.90 -13.78
N LEU A 17 11.31 1.02 -13.09
CA LEU A 17 11.81 -0.27 -12.62
C LEU A 17 12.26 -1.15 -13.78
N ASN A 18 11.44 -1.29 -14.83
CA ASN A 18 11.78 -2.11 -16.00
C ASN A 18 12.97 -1.53 -16.79
N ALA A 19 13.06 -0.20 -16.91
CA ALA A 19 14.20 0.45 -17.54
C ALA A 19 15.49 0.20 -16.73
N PHE A 20 15.43 0.31 -15.41
CA PHE A 20 16.57 0.06 -14.53
C PHE A 20 17.02 -1.40 -14.57
N GLU A 21 16.10 -2.36 -14.58
CA GLU A 21 16.41 -3.78 -14.75
C GLU A 21 17.22 -4.04 -16.01
N LYS A 22 16.84 -3.42 -17.14
CA LYS A 22 17.60 -3.52 -18.40
C LYS A 22 19.00 -2.94 -18.27
N LEU A 23 19.16 -1.79 -17.61
CA LEU A 23 20.46 -1.15 -17.40
C LEU A 23 21.38 -1.99 -16.52
N VAL A 24 20.83 -2.61 -15.46
CA VAL A 24 21.58 -3.51 -14.56
C VAL A 24 21.98 -4.78 -15.29
N ASN A 25 21.05 -5.43 -16.00
CA ASN A 25 21.34 -6.65 -16.76
C ASN A 25 22.37 -6.42 -17.88
N ALA A 26 22.28 -5.28 -18.58
CA ALA A 26 23.29 -4.90 -19.58
C ALA A 26 24.68 -4.77 -18.95
N ALA A 27 24.79 -4.15 -17.78
CA ALA A 27 26.07 -4.01 -17.08
C ALA A 27 26.62 -5.35 -16.58
N ILE A 28 25.78 -6.19 -15.98
CA ILE A 28 26.13 -7.55 -15.54
C ILE A 28 26.69 -8.36 -16.72
N ASN A 29 26.03 -8.31 -17.87
CA ASN A 29 26.45 -9.05 -19.06
C ASN A 29 27.72 -8.49 -19.72
N SER A 30 27.98 -7.19 -19.57
CA SER A 30 29.16 -6.53 -20.15
C SER A 30 30.43 -6.66 -19.30
N PHE A 31 30.28 -6.81 -17.99
CA PHE A 31 31.40 -6.84 -17.06
C PHE A 31 32.03 -8.22 -16.99
N SER A 32 33.35 -8.32 -17.17
CA SER A 32 34.10 -9.58 -17.01
C SER A 32 35.04 -9.50 -15.81
N LYS A 33 34.70 -10.24 -14.76
CA LYS A 33 35.52 -10.38 -13.55
C LYS A 33 36.87 -11.06 -13.85
N GLU A 34 36.88 -12.04 -14.74
CA GLU A 34 38.07 -12.78 -15.16
C GLU A 34 39.08 -11.85 -15.83
N ARG A 35 38.58 -10.99 -16.74
CA ARG A 35 39.40 -9.98 -17.43
C ARG A 35 40.01 -9.01 -16.42
N LEU A 36 39.22 -8.49 -15.48
CA LEU A 36 39.71 -7.58 -14.44
C LEU A 36 40.80 -8.23 -13.58
N VAL A 37 40.56 -9.45 -13.06
CA VAL A 37 41.52 -10.17 -12.22
C VAL A 37 42.82 -10.47 -12.97
N HIS A 38 42.72 -10.90 -14.23
CA HIS A 38 43.90 -11.15 -15.06
C HIS A 38 44.77 -9.89 -15.20
N LEU A 39 44.15 -8.73 -15.45
CA LEU A 39 44.88 -7.48 -15.63
C LEU A 39 45.46 -6.93 -14.32
N LEU A 40 44.74 -7.05 -13.21
CA LEU A 40 45.27 -6.67 -11.89
C LEU A 40 46.51 -7.49 -11.53
N ARG A 41 46.55 -8.76 -11.93
CA ARG A 41 47.77 -9.60 -11.80
C ARG A 41 48.91 -9.13 -12.68
N LEU A 42 48.64 -8.79 -13.94
CA LEU A 42 49.67 -8.27 -14.84
C LEU A 42 50.24 -6.95 -14.32
N LEU A 43 49.38 -6.06 -13.85
CA LEU A 43 49.78 -4.78 -13.26
C LEU A 43 50.69 -4.99 -12.06
N LEU A 44 50.31 -5.86 -11.12
CA LEU A 44 51.11 -6.16 -9.93
C LEU A 44 52.45 -6.83 -10.23
N LYS A 45 52.54 -7.64 -11.28
CA LYS A 45 53.82 -8.24 -11.72
C LYS A 45 54.79 -7.19 -12.27
N LYS A 46 54.28 -6.15 -12.93
CA LYS A 46 55.11 -5.08 -13.53
C LYS A 46 55.53 -4.03 -12.51
N THR A 47 54.67 -3.71 -11.55
CA THR A 47 54.99 -2.77 -10.48
C THR A 47 55.70 -3.52 -9.35
N ALA A 48 57.04 -3.49 -9.33
CA ALA A 48 57.93 -4.27 -8.46
C ALA A 48 57.74 -4.14 -6.92
N HIS A 49 56.68 -3.49 -6.45
CA HIS A 49 56.29 -3.43 -5.03
C HIS A 49 55.40 -4.61 -4.65
N VAL A 50 56.01 -5.79 -4.62
CA VAL A 50 55.43 -7.01 -4.05
C VAL A 50 55.20 -6.79 -2.55
N GLY A 51 53.95 -6.61 -2.14
CA GLY A 51 53.56 -6.65 -0.72
C GLY A 51 52.57 -5.58 -0.23
N ARG A 52 52.21 -4.58 -1.03
CA ARG A 52 51.17 -3.61 -0.62
C ARG A 52 49.81 -3.99 -1.20
N GLN A 53 48.80 -4.06 -0.33
CA GLN A 53 47.41 -4.24 -0.73
C GLN A 53 46.94 -3.03 -1.57
N LEU A 54 46.38 -3.32 -2.73
CA LEU A 54 45.75 -2.38 -3.63
C LEU A 54 44.26 -2.30 -3.31
N ASN A 55 43.93 -1.46 -2.33
CA ASN A 55 42.58 -1.31 -1.79
C ASN A 55 41.88 -0.01 -2.19
N SER A 56 42.52 0.85 -2.98
CA SER A 56 41.96 2.13 -3.38
C SER A 56 42.11 2.42 -4.87
N LEU A 57 41.09 3.07 -5.43
CA LEU A 57 41.08 3.49 -6.83
C LEU A 57 42.19 4.50 -7.13
N LYS A 58 42.50 5.37 -6.16
CA LYS A 58 43.59 6.34 -6.26
C LYS A 58 44.96 5.66 -6.33
N SER A 59 45.18 4.62 -5.51
CA SER A 59 46.43 3.84 -5.59
C SER A 59 46.52 3.10 -6.91
N LEU A 60 45.41 2.51 -7.40
CA LEU A 60 45.37 1.85 -8.69
C LEU A 60 45.78 2.80 -9.84
N ARG A 61 45.23 4.03 -9.89
CA ARG A 61 45.62 5.04 -10.88
C ARG A 61 47.12 5.34 -10.87
N LYS A 62 47.70 5.54 -9.69
CA LYS A 62 49.15 5.78 -9.56
C LYS A 62 50.00 4.63 -10.09
N HIS A 63 49.56 3.38 -9.90
CA HIS A 63 50.29 2.21 -10.42
C HIS A 63 50.19 2.12 -11.95
N ILE A 64 49.06 2.55 -12.53
CA ILE A 64 48.86 2.61 -13.98
C ILE A 64 49.69 3.74 -14.60
N GLU A 65 49.76 4.91 -13.94
CA GLU A 65 50.59 6.05 -14.37
C GLU A 65 52.09 5.75 -14.28
N ALA A 66 52.50 4.85 -13.39
CA ALA A 66 53.89 4.41 -13.24
C ALA A 66 54.31 3.34 -14.27
N LEU A 67 53.41 2.90 -15.15
CA LEU A 67 53.76 1.99 -16.24
C LEU A 67 54.65 2.69 -17.27
N GLY A 68 55.55 1.94 -17.91
CA GLY A 68 56.37 2.43 -19.02
C GLY A 68 55.57 2.53 -20.33
N ASP A 69 56.26 2.82 -21.43
CA ASP A 69 55.66 3.02 -22.77
C ASP A 69 55.70 1.76 -23.65
N SER A 70 55.61 0.57 -23.06
CA SER A 70 55.57 -0.66 -23.86
C SER A 70 54.17 -0.89 -24.47
N PRO A 71 54.05 -1.57 -25.63
CA PRO A 71 52.75 -1.91 -26.22
C PRO A 71 51.84 -2.73 -25.29
N ASP A 72 52.42 -3.50 -24.37
CA ASP A 72 51.66 -4.24 -23.37
C ASP A 72 51.17 -3.34 -22.22
N ASP A 73 51.91 -2.28 -21.89
CA ASP A 73 51.46 -1.26 -20.93
C ASP A 73 50.29 -0.46 -21.50
N ASP A 74 50.33 -0.09 -22.78
CA ASP A 74 49.21 0.56 -23.47
C ASP A 74 47.92 -0.27 -23.40
N LYS A 75 48.03 -1.59 -23.61
CA LYS A 75 46.89 -2.51 -23.45
C LYS A 75 46.36 -2.51 -22.02
N ILE A 76 47.24 -2.58 -21.01
CA ILE A 76 46.83 -2.54 -19.60
C ILE A 76 46.13 -1.22 -19.28
N ARG A 77 46.67 -0.08 -19.73
CA ARG A 77 46.06 1.25 -19.55
C ARG A 77 44.65 1.30 -20.15
N SER A 78 44.51 0.93 -21.42
CA SER A 78 43.22 0.91 -22.11
C SER A 78 42.17 0.04 -21.40
N HIS A 79 42.57 -1.12 -20.87
CA HIS A 79 41.65 -1.99 -20.15
C HIS A 79 41.30 -1.45 -18.76
N MET A 80 42.25 -0.84 -18.06
CA MET A 80 41.98 -0.19 -16.78
C MET A 80 41.09 1.04 -16.94
N ASP A 81 41.19 1.76 -18.06
CA ASP A 81 40.25 2.83 -18.41
C ASP A 81 38.82 2.28 -18.56
N SER A 82 38.67 1.10 -19.18
CA SER A 82 37.37 0.39 -19.23
C SER A 82 36.86 0.08 -17.83
N PHE A 83 37.71 -0.42 -16.92
CA PHE A 83 37.31 -0.66 -15.52
C PHE A 83 36.86 0.63 -14.81
N PHE A 84 37.58 1.75 -14.99
CA PHE A 84 37.14 3.02 -14.42
C PHE A 84 35.84 3.53 -15.05
N GLN A 85 35.58 3.20 -16.31
CA GLN A 85 34.29 3.46 -16.95
C GLN A 85 33.17 2.63 -16.30
N ASP A 86 33.41 1.37 -15.96
CA ASP A 86 32.44 0.52 -15.24
C ASP A 86 32.13 1.06 -13.84
N VAL A 87 33.16 1.57 -13.13
CA VAL A 87 32.98 2.24 -11.83
C VAL A 87 32.16 3.52 -11.97
N ARG A 88 32.42 4.35 -12.99
CA ARG A 88 31.61 5.55 -13.29
C ARG A 88 30.18 5.18 -13.64
N TYR A 89 29.98 4.15 -14.45
CA TYR A 89 28.66 3.66 -14.80
C TYR A 89 27.90 3.16 -13.56
N SER A 90 28.58 2.51 -12.61
CA SER A 90 27.98 2.11 -11.33
C SER A 90 27.49 3.31 -10.50
N LYS A 91 28.20 4.45 -10.56
CA LYS A 91 27.74 5.71 -9.93
C LYS A 91 26.50 6.27 -10.63
N GLN A 92 26.47 6.26 -11.96
CA GLN A 92 25.31 6.69 -12.74
C GLN A 92 24.08 5.80 -12.49
N LEU A 93 24.27 4.48 -12.36
CA LEU A 93 23.22 3.56 -11.96
C LEU A 93 22.67 3.91 -10.58
N LYS A 94 23.54 4.24 -9.63
CA LYS A 94 23.14 4.65 -8.28
C LYS A 94 22.32 5.92 -8.28
N GLU A 95 22.79 6.96 -8.98
CA GLU A 95 22.08 8.23 -9.12
C GLU A 95 20.71 8.03 -9.79
N TYR A 96 20.66 7.26 -10.89
CA TYR A 96 19.40 6.92 -11.54
C TYR A 96 18.46 6.20 -10.56
N PHE A 97 18.97 5.23 -9.81
CA PHE A 97 18.18 4.49 -8.84
C PHE A 97 17.60 5.42 -7.75
N ASP A 98 18.42 6.30 -7.19
CA ASP A 98 18.00 7.23 -6.15
C ASP A 98 16.89 8.17 -6.65
N ASP A 99 17.13 8.82 -7.78
CA ASP A 99 16.26 9.87 -8.30
C ASP A 99 14.98 9.32 -8.93
N ARG A 100 15.09 8.21 -9.65
CA ARG A 100 13.99 7.66 -10.45
C ARG A 100 13.23 6.55 -9.76
N ILE A 101 13.76 5.93 -8.70
CA ILE A 101 13.11 4.78 -8.07
C ILE A 101 12.97 4.99 -6.57
N TYR A 102 14.08 5.13 -5.84
CA TYR A 102 14.06 5.18 -4.38
C TYR A 102 13.29 6.38 -3.84
N LEU A 103 13.59 7.59 -4.33
CA LEU A 103 12.93 8.81 -3.88
C LEU A 103 11.44 8.83 -4.26
N PRO A 104 11.02 8.47 -5.50
CA PRO A 104 9.61 8.26 -5.83
C PRO A 104 8.92 7.25 -4.91
N LEU A 105 9.48 6.05 -4.71
CA LEU A 105 8.87 5.04 -3.85
C LEU A 105 8.67 5.54 -2.42
N LYS A 106 9.70 6.19 -1.87
CA LYS A 106 9.64 6.78 -0.54
C LYS A 106 8.61 7.91 -0.43
N THR A 107 8.43 8.69 -1.50
CA THR A 107 7.53 9.85 -1.52
C THR A 107 6.07 9.43 -1.70
N TYR A 108 5.82 8.47 -2.60
CA TYR A 108 4.47 8.05 -2.98
C TYR A 108 3.93 6.90 -2.13
N PHE A 109 4.81 6.06 -1.58
CA PHE A 109 4.46 4.92 -0.76
C PHE A 109 5.21 4.95 0.57
N PRO A 110 5.00 5.99 1.38
CA PRO A 110 5.73 6.10 2.62
C PRO A 110 5.28 4.93 3.54
N VAL A 111 6.24 4.30 4.24
CA VAL A 111 5.99 3.21 5.21
C VAL A 111 5.91 3.74 6.65
N PRO A 112 4.94 3.30 7.48
CA PRO A 112 4.91 3.64 8.90
C PRO A 112 6.15 3.15 9.66
N PRO A 113 6.77 3.98 10.50
CA PRO A 113 7.80 3.52 11.42
C PRO A 113 7.14 2.72 12.55
N ASN A 114 7.43 1.42 12.62
CA ASN A 114 6.93 0.48 13.65
C ASN A 114 5.41 0.40 13.76
N VAL A 115 4.79 -0.57 13.08
CA VAL A 115 3.42 -0.98 13.42
C VAL A 115 3.50 -1.73 14.76
N PRO A 116 2.95 -1.21 15.87
CA PRO A 116 2.91 -1.96 17.12
C PRO A 116 2.05 -3.20 16.90
N ASN A 117 2.42 -4.33 17.52
CA ASN A 117 1.58 -5.52 17.60
C ASN A 117 0.24 -5.13 18.24
N MET A 118 -0.78 -4.85 17.42
CA MET A 118 -2.14 -4.56 17.87
C MET A 118 -2.94 -5.85 17.74
N ALA A 119 -2.96 -6.59 18.84
CA ALA A 119 -3.69 -7.85 18.96
C ALA A 119 -5.19 -7.64 18.78
N GLY A 120 -5.83 -8.48 17.96
CA GLY A 120 -7.27 -8.73 18.09
C GLY A 120 -8.20 -8.23 17.00
N ILE A 121 -7.81 -8.17 15.72
CA ILE A 121 -8.77 -8.18 14.58
C ILE A 121 -8.12 -8.90 13.39
N GLN A 122 -8.66 -10.06 12.98
CA GLN A 122 -8.26 -10.86 11.78
C GLN A 122 -6.80 -10.63 11.32
N GLU A 123 -5.89 -11.15 12.14
CA GLU A 123 -4.50 -10.70 12.28
C GLU A 123 -3.55 -11.20 11.18
N ASP A 124 -3.92 -12.23 10.42
CA ASP A 124 -2.93 -13.02 9.66
C ASP A 124 -2.63 -12.53 8.24
N LEU A 125 -3.56 -11.84 7.55
CA LEU A 125 -3.33 -11.40 6.16
C LEU A 125 -2.91 -9.93 6.04
N ARG A 126 -3.38 -9.05 6.93
CA ARG A 126 -3.22 -7.59 6.79
C ARG A 126 -2.03 -7.03 7.56
N ASN A 127 -1.71 -7.60 8.74
CA ASN A 127 -0.46 -7.32 9.43
C ASN A 127 0.74 -7.80 8.60
N GLY A 128 0.57 -8.87 7.81
CA GLY A 128 1.57 -9.34 6.86
C GLY A 128 1.96 -8.28 5.82
N VAL A 129 1.01 -7.61 5.18
CA VAL A 129 1.31 -6.64 4.11
C VAL A 129 1.99 -5.38 4.64
N ALA A 130 1.51 -4.80 5.75
CA ALA A 130 2.11 -3.62 6.36
C ALA A 130 3.52 -3.92 6.93
N LEU A 131 3.68 -5.07 7.60
CA LEU A 131 4.97 -5.54 8.08
C LEU A 131 5.94 -5.80 6.92
N ASN A 132 5.45 -6.36 5.81
CA ASN A 132 6.26 -6.63 4.63
C ASN A 132 6.68 -5.33 3.94
N LEU A 133 5.82 -4.31 3.87
CA LEU A 133 6.17 -2.98 3.37
C LEU A 133 7.28 -2.35 4.21
N SER A 134 7.19 -2.44 5.54
CA SER A 134 8.23 -1.92 6.44
C SER A 134 9.54 -2.62 6.29
N LYS A 135 9.51 -3.95 6.25
CA LYS A 135 10.71 -4.75 5.98
C LYS A 135 11.34 -4.39 4.63
N CYS A 136 10.55 -4.25 3.57
CA CYS A 136 11.06 -3.85 2.26
C CYS A 136 11.70 -2.47 2.30
N ALA A 137 11.07 -1.49 2.94
CA ALA A 137 11.60 -0.14 3.02
C ALA A 137 12.90 -0.03 3.83
N GLU A 138 12.98 -0.75 4.95
CA GLU A 138 14.18 -0.83 5.78
C GLU A 138 15.33 -1.55 5.06
N GLN A 139 15.04 -2.70 4.46
CA GLN A 139 16.02 -3.44 3.66
C GLN A 139 16.51 -2.60 2.49
N LEU A 140 15.62 -1.91 1.78
CA LEU A 140 16.01 -1.06 0.66
C LEU A 140 16.86 0.11 1.12
N LYS A 141 16.48 0.78 2.21
CA LYS A 141 17.27 1.86 2.81
C LYS A 141 18.66 1.37 3.22
N PHE A 142 18.74 0.19 3.84
CA PHE A 142 20.00 -0.41 4.25
C PHE A 142 20.91 -0.67 3.03
N ILE A 143 20.42 -1.39 2.02
CA ILE A 143 21.21 -1.71 0.82
C ILE A 143 21.58 -0.44 0.05
N ASN A 144 20.66 0.53 -0.06
CA ASN A 144 20.93 1.78 -0.76
C ASN A 144 22.04 2.58 -0.09
N ASN A 145 22.09 2.61 1.25
CA ASN A 145 23.16 3.23 2.02
C ASN A 145 24.49 2.48 1.85
N GLN A 146 24.48 1.14 1.90
CA GLN A 146 25.65 0.31 1.66
C GLN A 146 26.24 0.56 0.26
N TRP A 147 25.38 0.66 -0.75
CA TRP A 147 25.77 0.95 -2.12
C TRP A 147 26.36 2.36 -2.26
N GLN A 148 25.74 3.36 -1.62
CA GLN A 148 26.26 4.73 -1.59
C GLN A 148 27.66 4.78 -0.98
N ASN A 149 27.83 4.22 0.22
CA ASN A 149 29.10 4.25 0.96
C ASN A 149 30.23 3.53 0.22
N LEU A 150 29.90 2.48 -0.54
CA LEU A 150 30.87 1.75 -1.37
C LEU A 150 31.44 2.63 -2.51
N LEU A 151 30.66 3.59 -3.01
CA LEU A 151 31.02 4.45 -4.15
C LEU A 151 31.52 5.85 -3.75
N GLU A 152 31.30 6.24 -2.49
CA GLU A 152 31.62 7.57 -1.96
C GLU A 152 33.14 7.78 -1.79
N PHE A 153 33.85 6.76 -1.34
CA PHE A 153 35.27 6.86 -1.00
C PHE A 153 36.17 6.20 -2.05
N ASP A 154 37.35 6.78 -2.25
CA ASP A 154 38.39 6.17 -3.09
C ASP A 154 38.95 4.87 -2.47
N GLU A 155 38.92 4.77 -1.14
CA GLU A 155 39.35 3.58 -0.40
C GLU A 155 38.16 2.64 -0.18
N ILE A 156 38.30 1.42 -0.66
CA ILE A 156 37.23 0.42 -0.62
C ILE A 156 37.23 -0.22 0.76
N GLN A 157 36.17 0.04 1.52
CA GLN A 157 35.97 -0.56 2.84
C GLN A 157 35.35 -1.94 2.72
N ALA A 158 36.00 -2.94 3.33
CA ALA A 158 35.53 -4.31 3.31
C ALA A 158 34.16 -4.51 3.99
N SER A 159 33.79 -3.62 4.92
CA SER A 159 32.50 -3.63 5.63
C SER A 159 31.29 -3.39 4.72
N TYR A 160 31.49 -2.79 3.54
CA TYR A 160 30.43 -2.52 2.57
C TYR A 160 30.38 -3.54 1.43
N LEU A 161 31.30 -4.52 1.41
CA LEU A 161 31.30 -5.61 0.45
C LEU A 161 30.32 -6.71 0.90
N ASP A 162 29.62 -7.26 -0.06
CA ASP A 162 28.63 -8.32 0.09
C ASP A 162 29.37 -9.66 0.26
N PRO A 163 29.04 -10.48 1.27
CA PRO A 163 29.68 -11.78 1.47
C PRO A 163 29.68 -12.65 0.21
N ASP A 164 28.62 -12.57 -0.61
CA ASP A 164 28.41 -13.38 -1.81
C ASP A 164 29.56 -13.21 -2.81
N THR A 165 30.07 -11.99 -3.00
CA THR A 165 31.16 -11.71 -3.96
C THR A 165 32.51 -12.31 -3.52
N THR A 166 32.66 -12.64 -2.24
CA THR A 166 33.87 -13.32 -1.74
C THR A 166 34.01 -14.71 -2.35
N TYR A 167 32.89 -15.43 -2.48
CA TYR A 167 32.88 -16.79 -2.98
C TYR A 167 33.15 -16.82 -4.49
N GLU A 168 32.63 -15.84 -5.22
CA GLU A 168 32.81 -15.73 -6.68
C GLU A 168 34.26 -15.50 -7.13
N LEU A 169 35.12 -15.00 -6.25
CA LEU A 169 36.54 -14.80 -6.52
C LEU A 169 37.43 -15.98 -6.11
N LYS A 170 36.93 -16.93 -5.30
CA LYS A 170 37.73 -18.08 -4.84
C LYS A 170 38.23 -18.92 -6.02
N ASP A 171 37.40 -19.07 -7.04
CA ASP A 171 37.72 -19.86 -8.24
C ASP A 171 38.78 -19.20 -9.13
N LEU A 172 39.07 -17.91 -8.91
CA LEU A 172 40.01 -17.16 -9.72
C LEU A 172 41.44 -17.23 -9.17
N GLY A 173 41.69 -17.84 -8.00
CA GLY A 173 43.02 -18.00 -7.37
C GLY A 173 43.36 -16.90 -6.35
N ASP A 174 44.60 -16.85 -5.84
CA ASP A 174 45.01 -15.85 -4.85
C ASP A 174 44.89 -14.43 -5.42
N CYS A 175 43.98 -13.65 -4.84
CA CYS A 175 43.69 -12.26 -5.17
C CYS A 175 43.79 -11.36 -3.93
N SER A 176 44.36 -11.85 -2.82
CA SER A 176 44.40 -11.16 -1.52
C SER A 176 44.93 -9.72 -1.60
N ASN A 177 45.88 -9.46 -2.49
CA ASN A 177 46.49 -8.14 -2.68
C ASN A 177 45.57 -7.11 -3.38
N PHE A 178 44.51 -7.52 -4.06
CA PHE A 178 43.64 -6.61 -4.83
C PHE A 178 42.16 -7.00 -4.76
N GLU A 179 41.82 -7.87 -3.80
CA GLU A 179 40.49 -8.48 -3.67
C GLU A 179 39.40 -7.42 -3.67
N ARG A 180 39.59 -6.34 -2.91
CA ARG A 180 38.60 -5.26 -2.79
C ARG A 180 38.32 -4.56 -4.11
N LEU A 181 39.35 -4.36 -4.96
CA LEU A 181 39.18 -3.78 -6.29
C LEU A 181 38.48 -4.74 -7.25
N ALA A 182 38.84 -6.02 -7.20
CA ALA A 182 38.20 -7.05 -8.02
C ALA A 182 36.70 -7.20 -7.68
N ARG A 183 36.33 -6.95 -6.42
CA ARG A 183 34.95 -7.04 -5.92
C ARG A 183 34.12 -5.79 -6.17
N LEU A 184 34.72 -4.62 -6.29
CA LEU A 184 34.01 -3.33 -6.30
C LEU A 184 32.83 -3.29 -7.28
N VAL A 185 33.08 -3.56 -8.57
CA VAL A 185 32.04 -3.50 -9.60
C VAL A 185 31.01 -4.63 -9.43
N PRO A 186 31.39 -5.91 -9.27
CA PRO A 186 30.45 -6.98 -8.93
C PRO A 186 29.52 -6.63 -7.75
N ASP A 187 30.09 -6.08 -6.68
CA ASP A 187 29.35 -5.66 -5.49
C ASP A 187 28.34 -4.56 -5.77
N CYS A 188 28.71 -3.57 -6.58
CA CYS A 188 27.80 -2.51 -7.01
C CYS A 188 26.63 -3.08 -7.83
N LEU A 189 26.92 -4.01 -8.74
CA LEU A 189 25.90 -4.64 -9.59
C LEU A 189 24.95 -5.54 -8.78
N ILE A 190 25.47 -6.31 -7.82
CA ILE A 190 24.63 -7.11 -6.91
C ILE A 190 23.74 -6.20 -6.06
N LYS A 191 24.28 -5.11 -5.52
CA LYS A 191 23.48 -4.14 -4.75
C LYS A 191 22.43 -3.46 -5.63
N ALA A 192 22.75 -3.10 -6.87
CA ALA A 192 21.79 -2.57 -7.83
C ALA A 192 20.65 -3.56 -8.11
N PHE A 193 20.98 -4.83 -8.33
CA PHE A 193 20.01 -5.90 -8.56
C PHE A 193 19.14 -6.15 -7.32
N LYS A 194 19.74 -6.29 -6.12
CA LYS A 194 19.01 -6.47 -4.85
C LYS A 194 18.08 -5.28 -4.58
N SER A 195 18.56 -4.05 -4.78
CA SER A 195 17.76 -2.82 -4.67
C SER A 195 16.57 -2.83 -5.64
N HIS A 196 16.75 -3.27 -6.89
CA HIS A 196 15.67 -3.42 -7.85
C HIS A 196 14.59 -4.42 -7.39
N GLN A 197 15.00 -5.62 -6.95
CA GLN A 197 14.06 -6.67 -6.50
C GLN A 197 13.23 -6.22 -5.29
N ILE A 198 13.87 -5.59 -4.31
CA ILE A 198 13.18 -5.06 -3.12
C ILE A 198 12.25 -3.91 -3.51
N SER A 199 12.68 -3.01 -4.41
CA SER A 199 11.86 -1.91 -4.91
C SER A 199 10.60 -2.39 -5.63
N LYS A 200 10.73 -3.43 -6.45
CA LYS A 200 9.60 -4.08 -7.13
C LYS A 200 8.63 -4.69 -6.12
N THR A 201 9.15 -5.34 -5.10
CA THR A 201 8.35 -5.95 -4.02
C THR A 201 7.60 -4.88 -3.22
N TRP A 202 8.29 -3.81 -2.81
CA TRP A 202 7.67 -2.67 -2.14
C TRP A 202 6.54 -2.09 -2.98
N TRP A 203 6.80 -1.78 -4.25
CA TRP A 203 5.79 -1.21 -5.14
C TRP A 203 4.55 -2.09 -5.28
N ILE A 204 4.71 -3.41 -5.50
CA ILE A 204 3.59 -4.35 -5.63
C ILE A 204 2.73 -4.36 -4.35
N GLN A 205 3.37 -4.44 -3.19
CA GLN A 205 2.66 -4.44 -1.91
C GLN A 205 1.93 -3.12 -1.67
N ALA A 206 2.55 -2.00 -2.05
CA ALA A 206 1.96 -0.68 -1.85
C ALA A 206 0.75 -0.45 -2.78
N ASP A 207 0.86 -0.86 -4.05
CA ASP A 207 -0.24 -0.81 -5.02
C ASP A 207 -1.44 -1.67 -4.56
N LYS A 208 -1.16 -2.84 -3.96
CA LYS A 208 -2.20 -3.70 -3.37
C LYS A 208 -2.98 -2.97 -2.26
N VAL A 209 -2.28 -2.36 -1.30
CA VAL A 209 -2.92 -1.59 -0.21
C VAL A 209 -3.78 -0.45 -0.75
N VAL A 210 -3.27 0.28 -1.75
CA VAL A 210 -4.01 1.38 -2.38
C VAL A 210 -5.28 0.88 -3.06
N LYS A 211 -5.21 -0.22 -3.81
CA LYS A 211 -6.38 -0.82 -4.47
C LYS A 211 -7.42 -1.30 -3.46
N GLU A 212 -6.99 -1.94 -2.37
CA GLU A 212 -7.87 -2.37 -1.28
C GLU A 212 -8.58 -1.17 -0.63
N ARG A 213 -7.87 -0.07 -0.38
CA ARG A 213 -8.46 1.17 0.14
C ARG A 213 -9.55 1.71 -0.78
N VAL A 214 -9.27 1.82 -2.08
CA VAL A 214 -10.24 2.34 -3.05
C VAL A 214 -11.48 1.44 -3.11
N ALA A 215 -11.29 0.12 -3.10
CA ALA A 215 -12.39 -0.84 -3.06
C ALA A 215 -13.26 -0.68 -1.80
N LEU A 216 -12.63 -0.53 -0.63
CA LEU A 216 -13.35 -0.28 0.64
C LEU A 216 -14.09 1.06 0.64
N GLN A 217 -13.48 2.14 0.12
CA GLN A 217 -14.14 3.43 0.00
C GLN A 217 -15.38 3.37 -0.91
N ASN A 218 -15.28 2.65 -2.03
CA ASN A 218 -16.43 2.44 -2.92
C ASN A 218 -17.51 1.58 -2.25
N ASN A 219 -17.11 0.56 -1.48
CA ASN A 219 -18.05 -0.28 -0.73
C ASN A 219 -18.82 0.55 0.31
N VAL A 220 -18.13 1.39 1.10
CA VAL A 220 -18.79 2.29 2.07
C VAL A 220 -19.79 3.21 1.38
N LYS A 221 -19.43 3.84 0.26
CA LYS A 221 -20.34 4.70 -0.50
C LYS A 221 -21.56 3.93 -1.01
N ASN A 222 -21.36 2.73 -1.55
CA ASN A 222 -22.46 1.90 -2.05
C ASN A 222 -23.42 1.51 -0.92
N LEU A 223 -22.88 1.14 0.25
CA LEU A 223 -23.68 0.85 1.44
C LEU A 223 -24.44 2.09 1.93
N GLU A 224 -23.83 3.29 1.87
CA GLU A 224 -24.52 4.54 2.18
C GLU A 224 -25.71 4.82 1.26
N TYR A 225 -25.54 4.66 -0.05
CA TYR A 225 -26.64 4.81 -1.00
C TYR A 225 -27.76 3.79 -0.77
N GLN A 226 -27.41 2.54 -0.47
CA GLN A 226 -28.39 1.50 -0.19
C GLN A 226 -29.18 1.81 1.10
N LEU A 227 -28.49 2.20 2.18
CA LEU A 227 -29.14 2.58 3.44
C LEU A 227 -30.12 3.75 3.28
N ILE A 228 -29.78 4.74 2.45
CA ILE A 228 -30.68 5.88 2.17
C ILE A 228 -31.93 5.39 1.42
N ARG A 229 -31.74 4.58 0.37
CA ARG A 229 -32.86 4.03 -0.41
C ARG A 229 -33.80 3.19 0.45
N ASP A 230 -33.26 2.27 1.24
CA ASP A 230 -34.07 1.38 2.08
C ASP A 230 -34.86 2.19 3.13
N ALA A 231 -34.27 3.27 3.67
CA ALA A 231 -34.95 4.17 4.61
C ALA A 231 -36.07 5.01 3.97
N GLU A 232 -35.85 5.49 2.74
CA GLU A 232 -36.88 6.17 1.95
C GLU A 232 -38.05 5.23 1.64
N GLU A 233 -37.77 3.98 1.27
CA GLU A 233 -38.80 2.97 1.01
C GLU A 233 -39.62 2.63 2.26
N ILE A 234 -38.97 2.46 3.43
CA ILE A 234 -39.70 2.28 4.70
C ILE A 234 -40.61 3.47 4.98
N THR A 235 -40.14 4.69 4.73
CA THR A 235 -40.92 5.91 4.97
C THR A 235 -42.17 5.95 4.09
N GLU A 236 -42.04 5.57 2.82
CA GLU A 236 -43.17 5.48 1.88
C GLU A 236 -44.16 4.38 2.27
N LEU A 237 -43.68 3.19 2.64
CA LEU A 237 -44.54 2.08 3.10
C LEU A 237 -45.30 2.43 4.38
N ARG A 238 -44.65 3.13 5.32
CA ARG A 238 -45.31 3.60 6.56
C ARG A 238 -46.42 4.61 6.27
N LYS A 239 -46.21 5.52 5.32
CA LYS A 239 -47.27 6.44 4.89
C LYS A 239 -48.47 5.68 4.28
N GLY A 240 -48.22 4.64 3.50
CA GLY A 240 -49.29 3.78 2.98
C GLY A 240 -50.06 3.03 4.07
N LEU A 241 -49.39 2.64 5.16
CA LEU A 241 -50.06 2.05 6.32
C LEU A 241 -50.95 3.06 7.06
N ASP A 242 -50.50 4.31 7.21
CA ASP A 242 -51.33 5.37 7.80
C ASP A 242 -52.63 5.57 7.00
N GLU A 243 -52.58 5.48 5.67
CA GLU A 243 -53.77 5.55 4.79
C GLU A 243 -54.74 4.37 5.04
N VAL A 244 -54.21 3.15 5.25
CA VAL A 244 -55.03 1.98 5.60
C VAL A 244 -55.67 2.12 6.98
N ASP A 245 -54.95 2.64 7.97
CA ASP A 245 -55.46 2.86 9.32
C ASP A 245 -56.59 3.93 9.34
N GLU A 246 -56.50 4.97 8.50
CA GLU A 246 -57.60 5.95 8.35
C GLU A 246 -58.85 5.33 7.71
N GLU A 247 -58.68 4.45 6.74
CA GLU A 247 -59.79 3.72 6.11
C GLU A 247 -60.45 2.73 7.10
N GLU A 248 -59.67 2.04 7.95
CA GLU A 248 -60.20 1.18 9.03
C GLU A 248 -61.06 2.00 10.02
N LYS A 249 -60.62 3.20 10.41
CA LYS A 249 -61.41 4.11 11.28
C LYS A 249 -62.71 4.56 10.62
N LEU A 250 -62.72 4.77 9.30
CA LEU A 250 -63.94 5.11 8.57
C LEU A 250 -64.96 3.96 8.65
N VAL A 251 -64.51 2.71 8.50
CA VAL A 251 -65.37 1.53 8.65
C VAL A 251 -65.95 1.45 10.06
N GLU A 252 -65.15 1.69 11.10
CA GLU A 252 -65.65 1.71 12.49
C GLU A 252 -66.69 2.80 12.71
N LYS A 253 -66.48 3.98 12.13
CA LYS A 253 -67.42 5.09 12.21
C LYS A 253 -68.74 4.77 11.49
N LEU A 254 -68.69 4.21 10.28
CA LEU A 254 -69.87 3.80 9.52
C LEU A 254 -70.67 2.71 10.25
N LYS A 255 -69.99 1.75 10.90
CA LYS A 255 -70.64 0.74 11.76
C LYS A 255 -71.41 1.40 12.90
N HIS A 256 -70.79 2.34 13.59
CA HIS A 256 -71.43 3.04 14.70
C HIS A 256 -72.65 3.85 14.23
N GLU A 257 -72.53 4.61 13.13
CA GLU A 257 -73.64 5.38 12.54
C GLU A 257 -74.78 4.46 12.08
N PHE A 258 -74.46 3.31 11.48
CA PHE A 258 -75.44 2.30 11.11
C PHE A 258 -76.19 1.77 12.33
N ASP A 259 -75.49 1.37 13.39
CA ASP A 259 -76.07 0.85 14.63
C ASP A 259 -77.00 1.87 15.32
N GLU A 260 -76.63 3.16 15.31
CA GLU A 260 -77.48 4.23 15.84
C GLU A 260 -78.75 4.45 15.00
N LEU A 261 -78.62 4.44 13.67
CA LEU A 261 -79.76 4.59 12.76
C LEU A 261 -80.70 3.39 12.82
N GLU A 262 -80.17 2.17 12.96
CA GLU A 262 -80.97 0.96 13.13
C GLU A 262 -81.87 1.07 14.37
N LYS A 263 -81.30 1.47 15.52
CA LYS A 263 -82.07 1.73 16.75
C LYS A 263 -83.14 2.82 16.58
N ARG A 264 -82.86 3.87 15.81
CA ARG A 264 -83.82 4.96 15.55
C ARG A 264 -84.97 4.51 14.64
N CYS A 265 -84.67 3.69 13.61
CA CYS A 265 -85.68 3.11 12.72
C CYS A 265 -86.61 2.14 13.45
N GLU A 266 -86.12 1.40 14.44
CA GLU A 266 -86.96 0.51 15.26
C GLU A 266 -88.03 1.25 16.07
N VAL A 267 -87.77 2.52 16.41
CA VAL A 267 -88.66 3.35 17.23
C VAL A 267 -89.62 4.19 16.37
N ASN A 268 -89.20 4.62 15.19
CA ASN A 268 -89.95 5.53 14.32
C ASN A 268 -90.08 4.95 12.90
N ASP A 269 -91.31 4.72 12.45
CA ASP A 269 -91.63 4.27 11.08
C ASP A 269 -91.61 5.48 10.12
N ASP A 270 -90.40 6.00 9.86
CA ASP A 270 -90.15 7.18 9.01
C ASP A 270 -89.40 6.79 7.72
N SER A 271 -90.03 7.09 6.58
CA SER A 271 -89.46 6.88 5.24
C SER A 271 -88.10 7.56 5.01
N VAL A 272 -87.82 8.68 5.69
CA VAL A 272 -86.54 9.39 5.57
C VAL A 272 -85.42 8.63 6.27
N LEU A 273 -85.67 8.13 7.49
CA LEU A 273 -84.71 7.31 8.24
C LEU A 273 -84.40 5.99 7.51
N SER A 274 -85.41 5.41 6.87
CA SER A 274 -85.22 4.21 6.04
C SER A 274 -84.28 4.46 4.85
N TYR A 275 -84.37 5.63 4.21
CA TYR A 275 -83.49 6.00 3.10
C TYR A 275 -82.05 6.28 3.57
N GLU A 276 -81.87 7.04 4.64
CA GLU A 276 -80.55 7.29 5.25
C GLU A 276 -79.85 5.99 5.67
N ARG A 277 -80.61 5.06 6.28
CA ARG A 277 -80.13 3.73 6.62
C ARG A 277 -79.66 2.96 5.38
N SER A 278 -80.39 3.04 4.27
CA SER A 278 -80.02 2.35 3.02
C SER A 278 -78.68 2.85 2.48
N ILE A 279 -78.44 4.16 2.48
CA ILE A 279 -77.18 4.74 2.00
C ILE A 279 -76.00 4.26 2.86
N ILE A 280 -76.11 4.39 4.19
CA ILE A 280 -75.02 3.99 5.09
C ILE A 280 -74.79 2.47 5.04
N CYS A 281 -75.83 1.67 4.81
CA CYS A 281 -75.71 0.23 4.60
C CYS A 281 -74.91 -0.10 3.33
N GLU A 282 -75.18 0.60 2.22
CA GLU A 282 -74.47 0.42 0.96
C GLU A 282 -72.99 0.81 1.08
N ASP A 283 -72.70 1.96 1.70
CA ASP A 283 -71.33 2.41 1.95
C ASP A 283 -70.58 1.43 2.88
N LEU A 284 -71.22 1.01 3.97
CA LEU A 284 -70.63 0.04 4.90
C LEU A 284 -70.36 -1.32 4.24
N ASP A 285 -71.31 -1.84 3.45
CA ASP A 285 -71.14 -3.12 2.73
C ASP A 285 -69.99 -3.03 1.70
N PHE A 286 -69.86 -1.89 1.01
CA PHE A 286 -68.73 -1.64 0.13
C PHE A 286 -67.38 -1.74 0.86
N HIS A 287 -67.21 -1.02 1.98
CA HIS A 287 -65.95 -1.07 2.72
C HIS A 287 -65.71 -2.43 3.41
N LEU A 288 -66.75 -3.11 3.90
CA LEU A 288 -66.62 -4.46 4.47
C LEU A 288 -66.14 -5.49 3.45
N ARG A 289 -66.50 -5.33 2.17
CA ARG A 289 -65.98 -6.18 1.08
C ARG A 289 -64.50 -5.94 0.81
N LEU A 290 -64.01 -4.72 1.02
CA LEU A 290 -62.60 -4.34 0.84
C LEU A 290 -61.71 -4.74 2.03
N LEU A 291 -62.29 -4.87 3.23
CA LEU A 291 -61.56 -5.12 4.47
C LEU A 291 -60.58 -6.32 4.43
N PRO A 292 -60.93 -7.50 3.86
CA PRO A 292 -59.99 -8.61 3.77
C PRO A 292 -58.75 -8.30 2.91
N ASP A 293 -58.91 -7.51 1.85
CA ASP A 293 -57.80 -7.09 1.00
C ASP A 293 -56.92 -6.06 1.70
N MET A 294 -57.52 -5.13 2.45
CA MET A 294 -56.78 -4.18 3.29
C MET A 294 -55.94 -4.89 4.36
N ILE A 295 -56.51 -5.85 5.08
CA ILE A 295 -55.79 -6.63 6.11
C ILE A 295 -54.61 -7.39 5.48
N ARG A 296 -54.81 -8.00 4.31
CA ARG A 296 -53.74 -8.68 3.57
C ARG A 296 -52.65 -7.71 3.13
N HIS A 297 -53.04 -6.55 2.60
CA HIS A 297 -52.11 -5.52 2.15
C HIS A 297 -51.28 -4.95 3.31
N ARG A 298 -51.92 -4.67 4.45
CA ARG A 298 -51.27 -4.26 5.70
C ARG A 298 -50.22 -5.28 6.13
N GLY A 299 -50.62 -6.55 6.29
CA GLY A 299 -49.69 -7.60 6.72
C GLY A 299 -48.50 -7.79 5.78
N ALA A 300 -48.72 -7.69 4.46
CA ALA A 300 -47.64 -7.75 3.47
C ALA A 300 -46.69 -6.53 3.57
N THR A 301 -47.24 -5.34 3.81
CA THR A 301 -46.49 -4.09 3.94
C THR A 301 -45.66 -4.08 5.23
N GLU A 302 -46.25 -4.51 6.35
CA GLU A 302 -45.55 -4.67 7.64
C GLU A 302 -44.40 -5.69 7.55
N ALA A 303 -44.63 -6.84 6.90
CA ALA A 303 -43.58 -7.83 6.66
C ALA A 303 -42.43 -7.26 5.83
N LYS A 304 -42.74 -6.48 4.78
CA LYS A 304 -41.73 -5.82 3.94
C LYS A 304 -40.93 -4.77 4.71
N ILE A 305 -41.58 -3.96 5.56
CA ILE A 305 -40.90 -3.00 6.44
C ILE A 305 -39.93 -3.74 7.38
N PHE A 306 -40.38 -4.83 8.01
CA PHE A 306 -39.55 -5.63 8.90
C PHE A 306 -38.31 -6.18 8.21
N ASP A 307 -38.46 -6.71 6.99
CA ASP A 307 -37.33 -7.22 6.20
C ASP A 307 -36.34 -6.10 5.82
N LEU A 308 -36.83 -4.91 5.44
CA LEU A 308 -35.99 -3.76 5.14
C LEU A 308 -35.26 -3.23 6.37
N GLU A 309 -35.91 -3.17 7.53
CA GLU A 309 -35.28 -2.77 8.80
C GLU A 309 -34.12 -3.71 9.16
N ARG A 310 -34.31 -5.02 8.99
CA ARG A 310 -33.26 -6.01 9.18
C ARG A 310 -32.10 -5.82 8.20
N GLN A 311 -32.40 -5.55 6.93
CA GLN A 311 -31.36 -5.28 5.92
C GLN A 311 -30.57 -4.02 6.25
N ILE A 312 -31.23 -2.97 6.74
CA ILE A 312 -30.59 -1.73 7.18
C ILE A 312 -29.59 -2.02 8.31
N ASP A 313 -29.97 -2.81 9.32
CA ASP A 313 -29.07 -3.11 10.42
C ASP A 313 -27.86 -3.96 9.99
N ASP A 314 -28.06 -4.95 9.12
CA ASP A 314 -26.97 -5.71 8.51
C ASP A 314 -26.03 -4.81 7.68
N ASN A 315 -26.60 -3.87 6.91
CA ASN A 315 -25.83 -2.93 6.10
C ASN A 315 -25.08 -1.90 6.95
N LYS A 316 -25.64 -1.44 8.08
CA LYS A 316 -24.95 -0.60 9.07
C LYS A 316 -23.73 -1.33 9.64
N TYR A 317 -23.90 -2.58 10.06
CA TYR A 317 -22.79 -3.39 10.58
C TYR A 317 -21.67 -3.58 9.54
N ARG A 318 -22.03 -3.88 8.29
CA ARG A 318 -21.06 -3.98 7.19
C ARG A 318 -20.33 -2.67 6.93
N LYS A 319 -21.06 -1.55 6.98
CA LYS A 319 -20.48 -0.20 6.80
C LYS A 319 -19.49 0.11 7.92
N GLU A 320 -19.85 -0.14 9.17
CA GLU A 320 -18.98 0.08 10.33
C GLU A 320 -17.71 -0.77 10.25
N SER A 321 -17.85 -2.06 9.90
CA SER A 321 -16.71 -2.94 9.67
C SER A 321 -15.77 -2.40 8.57
N ALA A 322 -16.32 -1.90 7.46
CA ALA A 322 -15.52 -1.32 6.38
C ALA A 322 -14.83 0.00 6.79
N LEU A 323 -15.49 0.82 7.62
CA LEU A 323 -14.90 2.05 8.16
C LEU A 323 -13.72 1.78 9.09
N VAL A 324 -13.85 0.80 9.99
CA VAL A 324 -12.74 0.37 10.87
C VAL A 324 -11.53 -0.07 10.04
N GLN A 325 -11.76 -0.80 8.95
CA GLN A 325 -10.69 -1.22 8.04
C GLN A 325 -10.04 -0.02 7.33
N LEU A 326 -10.81 0.98 6.91
CA LEU A 326 -10.28 2.20 6.29
C LEU A 326 -9.45 3.02 7.27
N GLU A 327 -9.93 3.18 8.51
CA GLU A 327 -9.22 3.92 9.55
C GLU A 327 -7.85 3.30 9.82
N HIS A 328 -7.77 1.97 9.87
CA HIS A 328 -6.50 1.27 10.05
C HIS A 328 -5.53 1.51 8.89
N ILE A 329 -6.00 1.46 7.64
CA ILE A 329 -5.17 1.80 6.46
C ILE A 329 -4.69 3.26 6.54
N GLU A 330 -5.54 4.18 7.01
CA GLU A 330 -5.15 5.58 7.18
C GLU A 330 -4.16 5.79 8.32
N GLN A 331 -4.23 5.00 9.40
CA GLN A 331 -3.23 5.01 10.46
C GLN A 331 -1.86 4.57 9.94
N ILE A 332 -1.80 3.50 9.15
CA ILE A 332 -0.57 3.03 8.45
C ILE A 332 0.03 4.17 7.62
N GLU A 333 -0.79 4.94 6.88
CA GLU A 333 -0.30 6.08 6.09
C GLU A 333 0.13 7.29 6.96
N LYS A 334 -0.60 7.61 8.03
CA LYS A 334 -0.31 8.75 8.92
C LYS A 334 0.95 8.54 9.74
N GLU A 335 1.15 7.34 10.29
CA GLU A 335 2.37 7.00 11.00
C GLU A 335 3.59 7.15 10.09
N SER A 336 3.43 6.84 8.80
CA SER A 336 4.50 7.00 7.82
C SER A 336 4.95 8.43 7.57
N THR A 337 4.03 9.38 7.66
CA THR A 337 4.30 10.79 7.34
C THR A 337 4.76 11.61 8.56
N ARG A 338 4.72 11.04 9.77
CA ARG A 338 5.27 11.67 10.97
C ARG A 338 6.81 11.71 10.88
N LYS A 339 7.35 12.93 10.68
CA LYS A 339 8.79 13.19 10.80
C LYS A 339 9.31 12.67 12.16
N PRO A 340 10.52 12.07 12.23
CA PRO A 340 11.16 11.79 13.50
C PRO A 340 11.55 13.12 14.15
N SER A 341 10.66 13.69 14.95
CA SER A 341 10.95 14.81 15.82
C SER A 341 11.71 14.30 17.04
N ALA A 342 12.98 14.74 17.15
CA ALA A 342 13.75 14.87 18.38
C ALA A 342 14.16 13.59 19.14
N LEU A 343 15.14 12.86 18.61
CA LEU A 343 16.19 12.23 19.43
C LEU A 343 17.47 13.07 19.30
N LYS A 344 17.43 14.28 19.89
CA LYS A 344 18.64 15.05 20.22
C LYS A 344 18.58 15.34 21.72
N LYS A 345 19.65 14.97 22.41
CA LYS A 345 19.97 15.10 23.84
C LYS A 345 19.67 13.85 24.67
N GLN A 346 20.65 12.97 24.76
CA GLN A 346 21.31 12.64 26.04
C GLN A 346 22.54 11.74 25.78
N SER A 347 23.71 12.36 25.65
CA SER A 347 25.00 11.71 25.94
C SER A 347 26.02 12.78 26.37
N LYS A 348 25.76 13.41 27.51
CA LYS A 348 26.85 14.00 28.30
C LYS A 348 27.37 12.90 29.22
N ILE A 349 28.38 12.17 28.75
CA ILE A 349 29.21 11.31 29.60
C ILE A 349 30.08 12.25 30.45
N PRO A 350 30.06 12.14 31.79
CA PRO A 350 30.99 12.91 32.62
C PRO A 350 32.39 12.32 32.52
N VAL A 351 33.35 13.16 32.16
CA VAL A 351 34.78 12.89 32.25
C VAL A 351 35.14 12.67 33.73
N ARG A 352 35.49 11.43 34.10
CA ARG A 352 36.16 11.14 35.38
C ARG A 352 37.55 11.75 35.34
N LYS A 353 37.80 12.75 36.19
CA LYS A 353 39.15 13.19 36.54
C LYS A 353 39.82 12.10 37.37
N SER A 354 40.98 11.64 36.91
CA SER A 354 41.93 10.87 37.71
C SER A 354 42.53 11.76 38.79
N VAL A 355 42.37 11.38 40.05
CA VAL A 355 43.13 11.94 41.17
C VAL A 355 44.19 10.91 41.52
N HIS A 356 45.45 11.32 41.39
CA HIS A 356 46.59 10.65 42.00
C HIS A 356 46.45 10.66 43.52
N ASN A 357 46.68 9.51 44.11
CA ASN A 357 47.58 9.34 45.27
C ASN A 357 48.14 7.92 45.24
#